data_AF-A0A0C7LJI3-F1
#
_entry.id   AF-A0A0C7LJI3-F1
#
_cell.length_a   1.000
_cell.length_b   1.000
_cell.length_c   1.000
_cell.angle_alpha   90.00
_cell.angle_beta   90.00
_cell.angle_gamma   90.00
#
_symmetry.space_group_name_H-M   'P 1'
#
loop_
_entity.id
_entity.type
_entity.pdbx_description
1 polymer ?
#
loop_
_entity_poly.entity_id
_entity_poly.type
_entity_poly.pdbx_seq_one_letter_code
_entity_poly.pdbx_strand_id
1 'polypeptide(L)'
;MSLSKFMDALDDQEEIKVTKKDYKHKVDNELKTKFEETDNNDNGFNLLDMDNIKKTEKKAPMTIYFKEEDLKLLKAISKVKGITVNKIVMSILEGPLETAKNNLPDGFDIDKLAREYDKNSKNKKSRKK
;
A
#
# COMPACT_ATOMS: atom_id res chain seq x y z
N MET A 1 52.96 -29.85 21.87
CA MET A 1 52.81 -29.60 20.42
C MET A 1 52.65 -28.09 20.25
N SER A 2 53.51 -27.44 19.46
CA SER A 2 53.56 -25.99 19.31
C SER A 2 52.57 -25.49 18.25
N LEU A 3 52.10 -24.24 18.40
CA LEU A 3 51.23 -23.53 17.45
C LEU A 3 51.78 -23.51 16.02
N SER A 4 53.10 -23.60 15.83
CA SER A 4 53.74 -23.69 14.53
C SER A 4 53.29 -24.91 13.72
N LYS A 5 53.05 -26.06 14.38
CA LYS A 5 52.60 -27.29 13.70
C LYS A 5 51.14 -27.23 13.23
N PHE A 6 50.36 -26.28 13.74
CA PHE A 6 48.98 -26.02 13.29
C PHE A 6 48.90 -24.98 12.16
N MET A 7 49.88 -24.08 12.06
CA MET A 7 49.96 -23.13 10.95
C MET A 7 50.48 -23.79 9.66
N ASP A 8 51.45 -24.70 9.75
CA ASP A 8 51.94 -25.44 8.58
C ASP A 8 50.87 -26.37 7.97
N ALA A 9 49.85 -26.76 8.73
CA ALA A 9 48.73 -27.58 8.25
C ALA A 9 47.59 -26.77 7.61
N LEU A 10 47.64 -25.43 7.68
CA LEU A 10 46.65 -24.53 7.08
C LEU A 10 47.09 -24.00 5.70
N ASP A 11 48.36 -24.17 5.31
CA ASP A 11 48.86 -23.76 3.99
C ASP A 11 48.49 -24.76 2.87
N ASP A 12 48.10 -26.00 3.23
CA ASP A 12 47.83 -27.11 2.31
C ASP A 12 46.35 -27.53 2.23
N GLN A 13 45.42 -26.71 2.69
CA GLN A 13 43.98 -26.98 2.54
C GLN A 13 43.28 -25.76 1.92
N GLU A 14 42.90 -25.96 0.67
CA GLU A 14 41.97 -25.19 -0.16
C GLU A 14 41.18 -24.11 0.60
N GLU A 15 41.33 -22.86 0.13
CA GLU A 15 40.56 -21.68 0.53
C GLU A 15 39.20 -22.06 1.15
N ILE A 16 39.02 -21.79 2.45
CA ILE A 16 37.69 -21.83 3.07
C ILE A 16 36.89 -20.69 2.43
N LYS A 17 36.26 -20.98 1.28
CA LYS A 17 35.30 -20.10 0.63
C LYS A 17 34.09 -20.04 1.55
N VAL A 18 34.06 -18.99 2.36
CA VAL A 18 32.85 -18.54 3.04
C VAL A 18 31.83 -18.28 1.94
N THR A 19 30.97 -19.27 1.68
CA THR A 19 29.78 -19.04 0.85
C THR A 19 28.96 -18.03 1.63
N LYS A 20 29.08 -16.76 1.27
CA LYS A 20 28.18 -15.71 1.75
C LYS A 20 26.81 -16.20 1.34
N LYS A 21 26.10 -16.80 2.28
CA LYS A 21 24.72 -17.19 2.04
C LYS A 21 23.99 -15.87 1.86
N ASP A 22 23.76 -15.53 0.61
CA ASP A 22 23.12 -14.30 0.16
C ASP A 22 21.62 -14.34 0.49
N TYR A 23 21.28 -14.62 1.76
CA TYR A 23 19.91 -14.61 2.26
C TYR A 23 19.23 -13.30 1.92
N LYS A 24 19.97 -12.19 1.94
CA LYS A 24 19.48 -10.88 1.53
C LYS A 24 19.09 -10.84 0.05
N HIS A 25 19.94 -11.32 -0.87
CA HIS A 25 19.59 -11.36 -2.30
C HIS A 25 18.48 -12.35 -2.61
N LYS A 26 18.42 -13.48 -1.89
CA LYS A 26 17.35 -14.46 -2.07
C LYS A 26 15.98 -13.87 -1.67
N VAL A 27 15.94 -13.18 -0.53
CA VAL A 27 14.73 -12.48 -0.07
C VAL A 27 14.37 -11.33 -1.01
N ASP A 28 15.35 -10.51 -1.40
CA ASP A 28 15.11 -9.38 -2.32
C ASP A 28 14.62 -9.87 -3.70
N ASN A 29 15.13 -10.99 -4.20
CA ASN A 29 14.68 -11.58 -5.47
C ASN A 29 13.30 -12.21 -5.35
N GLU A 30 13.01 -12.98 -4.29
CA GLU A 30 11.67 -13.55 -4.07
C GLU A 30 10.61 -12.46 -3.86
N LEU A 31 10.97 -11.33 -3.25
CA LEU A 31 10.08 -10.17 -3.14
C LEU A 31 9.83 -9.54 -4.51
N LYS A 32 10.88 -9.27 -5.28
CA LYS A 32 10.75 -8.68 -6.63
C LYS A 32 9.88 -9.53 -7.55
N THR A 33 10.11 -10.84 -7.62
CA THR A 33 9.34 -11.73 -8.52
C THR A 33 7.86 -11.81 -8.14
N LYS A 34 7.51 -11.76 -6.84
CA LYS A 34 6.11 -11.79 -6.41
C LYS A 34 5.34 -10.52 -6.76
N PHE A 35 6.00 -9.36 -6.73
CA PHE A 35 5.40 -8.10 -7.18
C PHE A 35 5.26 -8.08 -8.71
N GLU A 36 6.27 -8.55 -9.45
CA GLU A 36 6.22 -8.63 -10.92
C GLU A 36 5.20 -9.67 -11.45
N GLU A 37 4.98 -10.78 -10.73
CA GLU A 37 3.94 -11.78 -11.09
C GLU A 37 2.52 -11.28 -10.84
N THR A 38 2.32 -10.35 -9.89
CA THR A 38 1.00 -9.75 -9.61
C THR A 38 0.65 -8.59 -10.53
N ASP A 39 1.62 -7.99 -11.23
CA ASP A 39 1.37 -6.96 -12.24
C ASP A 39 0.68 -7.49 -13.51
N ASN A 40 0.71 -8.81 -13.75
CA ASN A 40 0.14 -9.43 -14.96
C ASN A 40 -1.28 -9.98 -14.77
N ASN A 41 -1.85 -9.90 -13.56
CA ASN A 41 -3.22 -10.32 -13.28
C ASN A 41 -3.86 -9.34 -12.28
N ASP A 42 -4.88 -8.63 -12.75
CA ASP A 42 -5.64 -7.56 -12.10
C ASP A 42 -5.05 -6.14 -12.16
N ASN A 43 -5.95 -5.20 -12.41
CA ASN A 43 -5.80 -3.74 -12.32
C ASN A 43 -5.42 -3.28 -10.89
N GLY A 44 -4.35 -3.84 -10.32
CA GLY A 44 -3.89 -3.63 -8.96
C GLY A 44 -3.08 -2.36 -8.85
N PHE A 45 -3.70 -1.30 -8.33
CA PHE A 45 -2.98 -0.09 -7.95
C PHE A 45 -1.97 -0.45 -6.82
N ASN A 46 -0.66 -0.38 -7.06
CA ASN A 46 0.34 -0.63 -6.01
C ASN A 46 0.42 0.57 -5.04
N LEU A 47 -0.01 0.37 -3.80
CA LEU A 47 0.05 1.39 -2.74
C LEU A 47 1.49 1.81 -2.42
N LEU A 48 2.48 0.94 -2.70
CA LEU A 48 3.89 1.22 -2.46
C LEU A 48 4.52 2.09 -3.55
N ASP A 49 3.85 2.38 -4.65
CA ASP A 49 4.39 3.23 -5.71
C ASP A 49 3.74 4.62 -5.77
N MET A 50 2.98 4.99 -4.73
CA MET A 50 2.41 6.33 -4.60
C MET A 50 3.49 7.39 -4.40
N ASP A 51 3.69 8.24 -5.40
CA ASP A 51 4.45 9.47 -5.30
C ASP A 51 3.70 10.57 -4.52
N ASN A 52 4.41 11.63 -4.16
CA ASN A 52 3.90 12.75 -3.36
C ASN A 52 2.68 13.43 -4.00
N ILE A 53 1.49 13.01 -3.56
CA ILE A 53 0.18 13.52 -3.98
C ILE A 53 0.08 15.03 -3.76
N LYS A 54 -0.40 15.76 -4.79
CA LYS A 54 -0.53 17.23 -4.84
C LYS A 54 -1.30 17.79 -3.64
N LYS A 55 -0.97 19.03 -3.25
CA LYS A 55 -1.67 19.77 -2.17
C LYS A 55 -3.14 19.97 -2.55
N THR A 56 -4.03 19.65 -1.61
CA THR A 56 -5.44 19.38 -1.85
C THR A 56 -6.34 20.55 -1.45
N GLU A 57 -7.44 20.67 -2.18
CA GLU A 57 -8.55 21.62 -2.07
C GLU A 57 -9.38 21.44 -0.78
N LYS A 58 -10.54 22.12 -0.69
CA LYS A 58 -11.48 22.02 0.43
C LYS A 58 -11.90 20.55 0.65
N LYS A 59 -11.68 20.03 1.85
CA LYS A 59 -12.03 18.65 2.24
C LYS A 59 -13.25 18.62 3.14
N ALA A 60 -14.11 17.64 2.96
CA ALA A 60 -15.19 17.32 3.88
C ALA A 60 -14.82 16.08 4.73
N PRO A 61 -15.11 16.06 6.04
CA PRO A 61 -14.85 14.91 6.89
C PRO A 61 -15.89 13.80 6.65
N MET A 62 -15.43 12.56 6.55
CA MET A 62 -16.29 11.37 6.51
C MET A 62 -15.66 10.28 7.38
N THR A 63 -16.48 9.56 8.14
CA THR A 63 -16.04 8.37 8.88
C THR A 63 -16.39 7.13 8.08
N ILE A 64 -15.40 6.26 7.89
CA ILE A 64 -15.54 4.98 7.18
C ILE A 64 -15.02 3.86 8.09
N TYR A 65 -15.63 2.69 8.00
CA TYR A 65 -15.24 1.51 8.78
C TYR A 65 -14.44 0.56 7.90
N PHE A 66 -13.36 0.03 8.47
CA PHE A 66 -12.51 -0.98 7.83
C PHE A 66 -12.52 -2.25 8.67
N LYS A 67 -12.20 -3.38 8.04
CA LYS A 67 -11.78 -4.56 8.80
C LYS A 67 -10.48 -4.23 9.54
N GLU A 68 -10.32 -4.83 10.72
CA GLU A 68 -9.22 -4.48 11.60
C GLU A 68 -7.84 -4.79 10.98
N GLU A 69 -7.72 -5.94 10.31
CA GLU A 69 -6.48 -6.38 9.66
C GLU A 69 -6.08 -5.45 8.50
N ASP A 70 -7.03 -5.12 7.62
CA ASP A 70 -6.81 -4.19 6.51
C ASP A 70 -6.37 -2.81 7.01
N LEU A 71 -6.97 -2.33 8.10
CA LEU A 71 -6.59 -1.06 8.71
C LEU A 71 -5.18 -1.10 9.31
N LYS A 72 -4.76 -2.23 9.91
CA LYS A 72 -3.38 -2.41 10.40
C LYS A 72 -2.39 -2.35 9.25
N LEU A 73 -2.68 -3.01 8.13
CA LEU A 73 -1.84 -2.98 6.93
C LEU A 73 -1.74 -1.56 6.34
N LEU A 74 -2.88 -0.87 6.17
CA LEU A 74 -2.89 0.51 5.67
C LEU A 74 -2.10 1.46 6.57
N LYS A 75 -2.17 1.29 7.90
CA LYS A 75 -1.37 2.06 8.86
C LYS A 75 0.13 1.77 8.72
N ALA A 76 0.51 0.51 8.53
CA ALA A 76 1.91 0.13 8.32
C ALA A 76 2.47 0.76 7.04
N ILE A 77 1.75 0.65 5.92
CA ILE A 77 2.12 1.25 4.64
C ILE A 77 2.22 2.78 4.77
N SER A 78 1.22 3.40 5.39
CA SER A 78 1.21 4.84 5.67
C SER A 78 2.45 5.29 6.44
N LYS A 79 2.86 4.51 7.45
CA LYS A 79 4.03 4.81 8.26
C LYS A 79 5.33 4.69 7.47
N VAL A 80 5.47 3.65 6.64
CA VAL A 80 6.65 3.44 5.77
C VAL A 80 6.79 4.58 4.76
N LYS A 81 5.68 5.03 4.17
CA LYS A 81 5.66 6.07 3.14
C LYS A 81 5.61 7.51 3.67
N GLY A 82 5.45 7.71 4.98
CA GLY A 82 5.34 9.05 5.55
C GLY A 82 4.06 9.80 5.13
N ILE A 83 3.01 9.07 4.75
CA ILE A 83 1.71 9.62 4.34
C ILE A 83 0.61 9.19 5.33
N THR A 84 -0.59 9.75 5.18
CA THR A 84 -1.74 9.38 6.02
C THR A 84 -2.62 8.36 5.31
N VAL A 85 -3.30 7.49 6.05
CA VAL A 85 -4.31 6.55 5.49
C VAL A 85 -5.33 7.29 4.61
N ASN A 86 -5.77 8.48 5.03
CA ASN A 86 -6.69 9.30 4.25
C ASN A 86 -6.11 9.69 2.87
N LYS A 87 -4.81 9.97 2.79
CA LYS A 87 -4.16 10.28 1.51
C LYS A 87 -4.19 9.06 0.58
N ILE A 88 -3.81 7.89 1.09
CA ILE A 88 -3.84 6.63 0.34
C ILE A 88 -5.24 6.39 -0.24
N VAL A 89 -6.27 6.44 0.62
CA VAL A 89 -7.66 6.23 0.19
C VAL A 89 -8.07 7.24 -0.89
N MET A 90 -7.75 8.53 -0.70
CA MET A 90 -8.08 9.57 -1.67
C MET A 90 -7.43 9.35 -3.04
N SER A 91 -6.15 8.99 -3.08
CA SER A 91 -5.46 8.73 -4.36
C SER A 91 -5.93 7.46 -5.07
N ILE A 92 -6.41 6.45 -4.34
CA ILE A 92 -7.08 5.29 -4.96
C ILE A 92 -8.42 5.72 -5.57
N LEU A 93 -9.17 6.60 -4.89
CA LEU A 93 -10.48 7.05 -5.35
C LEU A 93 -10.41 8.10 -6.48
N GLU A 94 -9.30 8.82 -6.63
CA GLU A 94 -9.15 9.92 -7.59
C GLU A 94 -9.43 9.47 -9.03
N GLY A 95 -8.73 8.42 -9.51
CA GLY A 95 -8.88 7.91 -10.88
C GLY A 95 -10.31 7.43 -11.21
N PRO A 96 -10.92 6.55 -10.40
CA PRO A 96 -12.30 6.12 -10.60
C PRO A 96 -13.31 7.27 -10.53
N LEU A 97 -13.13 8.25 -9.63
CA LEU A 97 -14.05 9.39 -9.52
C LEU A 97 -13.94 10.34 -10.71
N GLU A 98 -12.73 10.60 -11.20
CA GLU A 98 -12.51 11.41 -12.39
C GLU A 98 -13.10 10.73 -13.63
N THR A 99 -12.87 9.43 -13.79
CA THR A 99 -13.46 8.62 -14.85
C THR A 99 -14.98 8.65 -14.78
N ALA A 100 -15.57 8.46 -13.59
CA ALA A 100 -17.01 8.51 -13.42
C ALA A 100 -17.57 9.89 -13.81
N LYS A 101 -16.96 10.98 -13.31
CA LYS A 101 -17.37 12.35 -13.62
C LYS A 101 -17.36 12.65 -15.12
N ASN A 102 -16.33 12.21 -15.83
CA ASN A 102 -16.17 12.45 -17.27
C ASN A 102 -17.18 11.66 -18.12
N ASN A 103 -17.80 10.62 -17.56
CA ASN A 103 -18.78 9.77 -18.25
C ASN A 103 -20.22 9.98 -17.75
N LEU A 104 -20.48 11.03 -16.97
CA LEU A 104 -21.84 11.35 -16.53
C LEU A 104 -22.68 11.93 -17.69
N PRO A 105 -23.98 11.61 -17.77
CA PRO A 105 -24.88 12.21 -18.76
C PRO A 105 -25.03 13.73 -18.57
N ASP A 106 -25.31 14.42 -19.67
CA ASP A 106 -25.69 15.83 -19.62
C ASP A 106 -26.94 16.03 -18.74
N GLY A 107 -26.85 16.96 -17.79
CA GLY A 107 -27.92 17.25 -16.83
C GLY A 107 -27.93 16.39 -15.56
N PHE A 108 -26.92 15.53 -15.34
CA PHE A 108 -26.76 14.80 -14.09
C PHE A 108 -26.38 15.74 -12.92
N ASP A 109 -27.34 16.01 -12.02
CA ASP A 109 -27.16 16.94 -10.89
C ASP A 109 -26.60 16.21 -9.65
N ILE A 110 -25.26 16.20 -9.55
CA ILE A 110 -24.52 15.61 -8.42
C ILE A 110 -24.90 16.27 -7.09
N ASP A 111 -25.06 17.60 -7.07
CA ASP A 111 -25.31 18.37 -5.85
C ASP A 111 -26.70 18.08 -5.27
N LYS A 112 -27.71 17.98 -6.13
CA LYS A 112 -29.07 17.59 -5.71
C LYS A 112 -29.08 16.21 -5.08
N LEU A 113 -28.43 15.24 -5.72
CA LEU A 113 -28.36 13.86 -5.23
C LEU A 113 -27.56 13.76 -3.91
N ALA A 114 -26.45 14.49 -3.78
CA ALA A 114 -25.69 14.56 -2.54
C ALA A 114 -26.53 15.14 -1.38
N ARG A 115 -27.27 16.23 -1.62
CA ARG A 115 -28.17 16.83 -0.62
C ARG A 115 -29.29 15.87 -0.20
N GLU A 116 -29.83 15.08 -1.14
CA GLU A 116 -30.86 14.10 -0.85
C GLU A 116 -30.32 12.96 0.02
N TYR A 117 -29.12 12.46 -0.28
CA TYR A 117 -28.43 11.47 0.54
C TYR A 117 -28.23 11.95 1.98
N ASP A 118 -27.75 13.19 2.16
CA ASP A 118 -27.51 13.76 3.49
C ASP A 118 -28.79 13.94 4.30
N LYS A 119 -29.91 14.28 3.66
CA LYS A 119 -31.22 14.36 4.30
C LYS A 119 -31.70 12.97 4.74
N ASN A 120 -31.60 11.99 3.86
CA ASN A 120 -32.11 10.64 4.10
C ASN A 120 -31.26 9.85 5.11
N SER A 121 -29.94 10.07 5.12
CA SER A 121 -29.01 9.41 6.07
C SER A 121 -29.22 9.90 7.50
N LYS A 122 -29.54 11.20 7.70
CA LYS A 122 -29.90 11.76 9.02
C LYS A 122 -31.19 11.16 9.57
N ASN A 123 -32.17 10.89 8.71
CA ASN A 123 -33.48 10.34 9.09
C ASN A 123 -33.43 8.86 9.54
N LYS A 124 -32.33 8.13 9.30
CA LYS A 124 -32.16 6.75 9.82
C LYS A 124 -31.84 6.71 11.32
N LYS A 125 -31.36 7.81 11.93
CA LYS A 125 -31.02 7.84 13.37
C LYS A 125 -32.23 7.92 14.31
N SER A 126 -33.44 8.20 13.81
CA SER A 126 -34.65 8.32 14.65
C SER A 126 -35.48 7.03 14.78
N ARG A 127 -35.11 5.93 14.10
CA ARG A 127 -35.75 4.61 14.27
C ARG A 127 -34.97 3.73 15.26
N LYS A 128 -34.78 4.21 16.48
CA LYS A 128 -34.57 3.32 17.64
C LYS A 128 -35.76 3.56 18.57
N LYS A 129 -36.72 2.63 18.55
CA LYS A 129 -37.67 2.42 19.64
C LYS A 129 -36.94 1.76 20.80
#